data_AF-A0A6V8N4V6-F1
#
_entry.id   AF-A0A6V8N4V6-F1
#
_cell.length_a   1.000
_cell.length_b   1.000
_cell.length_c   1.000
_cell.angle_alpha   90.00
_cell.angle_beta   90.00
_cell.angle_gamma   90.00
#
_symmetry.space_group_name_H-M   'P 1'
#
loop_
_entity.id
_entity.type
_entity.pdbx_description
1 polymer ?
#
loop_
_entity_poly.entity_id
_entity_poly.type
_entity_poly.pdbx_seq_one_letter_code
_entity_poly.pdbx_strand_id
1 'polypeptide(L)'
;MPPLSPPPMLTEKDLVQDLMDRVHAFLPLLELNEITPLLEGIRASAEQELAQLRGFTKREAELLGAIPVTTSYPELLALHEELNHLEMERFLRFLSVPALHDNCTHYRDLLARRAQELVLKEMPTAAPLPFALVSMGSDGREEQTLITDQDYLIVYGDGGTEEAEAWFRDYALILVERLAEIGFKKCTGGIMPSNDDWRGSLSQWQRRLLSIVRYECEDMGKNLMDLIVISDARYVAGDRPLADELVSRIRSLGQDYFIALWGMAKAATEMRLALGFLKRIWTEGSGEHKGEFNLKLLAWAPLVMNVRILAINQGIPATSTVQRIEHLQREKSLSATTAKGLIEAYRILTKHRILLQVKVIKGIQSDAYHLNPYALDKDERERVRQALLLIEELQKIIHTNFSIM
;
A
#
# COMPACT_ATOMS: atom_id res chain seq x y z
N MET A 1 -14.41 -28.96 -1.42
CA MET A 1 -14.98 -28.26 -2.60
C MET A 1 -13.89 -28.15 -3.65
N PRO A 2 -14.17 -28.38 -4.94
CA PRO A 2 -13.18 -28.06 -5.97
C PRO A 2 -12.93 -26.54 -5.92
N PRO A 3 -11.71 -26.06 -6.22
CA PRO A 3 -11.45 -24.63 -6.28
C PRO A 3 -12.33 -24.05 -7.38
N LEU A 4 -13.26 -23.18 -6.99
CA LEU A 4 -14.03 -22.37 -7.93
C LEU A 4 -13.01 -21.58 -8.74
N SER A 5 -12.91 -21.89 -10.03
CA SER A 5 -12.09 -21.13 -10.96
C SER A 5 -12.48 -19.66 -10.88
N PRO A 6 -11.51 -18.73 -10.82
CA PRO A 6 -11.83 -17.30 -10.75
C PRO A 6 -12.72 -16.92 -11.95
N PRO A 7 -13.67 -15.98 -11.80
CA PRO A 7 -14.24 -15.34 -12.98
C PRO A 7 -13.06 -14.74 -13.75
N PRO A 8 -12.92 -15.01 -15.06
CA PRO A 8 -11.75 -14.56 -15.79
C PRO A 8 -11.72 -13.04 -15.73
N MET A 9 -10.63 -12.48 -15.20
CA MET A 9 -10.23 -11.15 -15.63
C MET A 9 -10.13 -11.19 -17.15
N LEU A 10 -10.58 -10.12 -17.82
CA LEU A 10 -10.48 -10.02 -19.28
C LEU A 10 -9.07 -10.44 -19.68
N THR A 11 -8.97 -11.47 -20.52
CA THR A 11 -7.67 -11.92 -21.01
C THR A 11 -7.07 -10.82 -21.89
N GLU A 12 -5.77 -10.86 -22.13
CA GLU A 12 -5.13 -9.97 -23.12
C GLU A 12 -5.90 -9.97 -24.45
N LYS A 13 -6.34 -11.16 -24.89
CA LYS A 13 -7.15 -11.35 -26.08
C LYS A 13 -8.49 -10.64 -26.00
N ASP A 14 -9.18 -10.71 -24.86
CA ASP A 14 -10.47 -10.04 -24.67
C ASP A 14 -10.31 -8.51 -24.66
N LEU A 15 -9.25 -7.98 -24.03
CA LEU A 15 -8.96 -6.53 -24.03
C LEU A 15 -8.61 -6.01 -25.42
N VAL A 16 -7.79 -6.76 -26.17
CA VAL A 16 -7.47 -6.42 -27.56
C VAL A 16 -8.73 -6.47 -28.41
N GLN A 17 -9.60 -7.47 -28.22
CA GLN A 17 -10.86 -7.57 -28.94
C GLN A 17 -11.78 -6.38 -28.63
N ASP A 18 -11.98 -6.02 -27.36
CA ASP A 18 -12.79 -4.86 -26.96
C ASP A 18 -12.27 -3.55 -27.56
N LEU A 19 -10.95 -3.36 -27.62
CA LEU A 19 -10.34 -2.19 -28.26
C LEU A 19 -10.57 -2.21 -29.77
N MET A 20 -10.36 -3.38 -30.41
CA MET A 20 -10.59 -3.54 -31.84
C MET A 20 -12.05 -3.37 -32.22
N ASP A 21 -13.00 -3.73 -31.37
CA ASP A 21 -14.42 -3.50 -31.61
C ASP A 21 -14.73 -1.99 -31.64
N ARG A 22 -14.06 -1.17 -30.83
CA ARG A 22 -14.16 0.29 -30.91
C ARG A 22 -13.55 0.84 -32.20
N VAL A 23 -12.41 0.29 -32.61
CA VAL A 23 -11.79 0.64 -33.90
C VAL A 23 -12.75 0.30 -35.04
N HIS A 24 -13.29 -0.92 -35.06
CA HIS A 24 -14.26 -1.39 -36.05
C HIS A 24 -15.56 -0.59 -36.05
N ALA A 25 -16.01 -0.08 -34.90
CA ALA A 25 -17.17 0.81 -34.82
C ALA A 25 -16.90 2.18 -35.46
N PHE A 26 -15.64 2.60 -35.54
CA PHE A 26 -15.23 3.87 -36.13
C PHE A 26 -14.99 3.78 -37.64
N LEU A 27 -14.51 2.62 -38.14
CA LEU A 27 -14.16 2.45 -39.57
C LEU A 27 -15.31 2.78 -40.56
N PRO A 28 -16.59 2.43 -40.31
CA PRO A 28 -17.69 2.77 -41.21
C PRO A 28 -17.98 4.28 -41.34
N LEU A 29 -17.40 5.11 -40.47
CA LEU A 29 -17.56 6.57 -40.49
C LEU A 29 -16.51 7.27 -41.37
N LEU A 30 -15.61 6.51 -42.00
CA LEU A 30 -14.45 7.01 -42.74
C LEU A 30 -14.50 6.61 -44.21
N GLU A 31 -13.95 7.47 -45.06
CA GLU A 31 -13.68 7.14 -46.46
C GLU A 31 -12.50 6.15 -46.57
N LEU A 32 -12.43 5.39 -47.66
CA LEU A 32 -11.39 4.35 -47.84
C LEU A 32 -9.95 4.90 -47.74
N ASN A 33 -9.74 6.14 -48.20
CA ASN A 33 -8.46 6.84 -48.12
C ASN A 33 -8.13 7.37 -46.70
N GLU A 34 -9.08 7.38 -45.77
CA GLU A 34 -8.90 7.79 -44.36
C GLU A 34 -8.67 6.58 -43.44
N ILE A 35 -9.21 5.41 -43.80
CA ILE A 35 -9.06 4.17 -43.03
C ILE A 35 -7.58 3.76 -42.87
N THR A 36 -6.81 3.78 -43.97
CA THR A 36 -5.40 3.34 -43.94
C THR A 36 -4.54 4.22 -43.01
N PRO A 37 -4.56 5.57 -43.15
CA PRO A 37 -3.85 6.46 -42.23
C PRO A 37 -4.23 6.29 -40.75
N LEU A 38 -5.51 6.05 -40.45
CA LEU A 38 -5.94 5.81 -39.06
C LEU A 38 -5.28 4.55 -38.48
N LEU A 39 -5.35 3.43 -39.19
CA LEU A 39 -4.78 2.16 -38.72
C LEU A 39 -3.26 2.22 -38.60
N GLU A 40 -2.58 2.89 -39.54
CA GLU A 40 -1.14 3.15 -39.45
C GLU A 40 -0.79 4.04 -38.25
N GLY A 41 -1.61 5.06 -37.97
CA GLY A 41 -1.47 5.92 -36.81
C GLY A 41 -1.65 5.18 -35.48
N ILE A 42 -2.63 4.27 -35.39
CA ILE A 42 -2.81 3.40 -34.22
C ILE A 42 -1.59 2.49 -34.03
N ARG A 43 -1.10 1.85 -35.10
CA ARG A 43 0.11 1.02 -35.05
C ARG A 43 1.32 1.81 -34.57
N ALA A 44 1.57 2.98 -35.18
CA ALA A 44 2.71 3.82 -34.83
C ALA A 44 2.63 4.31 -33.38
N SER A 45 1.44 4.67 -32.90
CA SER A 45 1.22 5.07 -31.50
C SER A 45 1.50 3.92 -30.53
N ALA A 46 1.03 2.70 -30.84
CA ALA A 46 1.31 1.52 -30.03
C ALA A 46 2.80 1.15 -30.02
N GLU A 47 3.48 1.22 -31.16
CA GLU A 47 4.93 1.01 -31.27
C GLU A 47 5.71 2.03 -30.45
N GLN A 48 5.28 3.29 -30.45
CA GLN A 48 5.89 4.36 -29.65
C GLN A 48 5.73 4.09 -28.14
N GLU A 49 4.53 3.74 -27.67
CA GLU A 49 4.32 3.41 -26.25
C GLU A 49 5.12 2.18 -25.83
N LEU A 50 5.21 1.16 -26.69
CA LEU A 50 6.02 -0.03 -26.44
C LEU A 50 7.53 0.29 -26.35
N ALA A 51 8.04 1.15 -27.23
CA ALA A 51 9.43 1.57 -27.19
C ALA A 51 9.76 2.32 -25.88
N GLN A 52 8.83 3.14 -25.40
CA GLN A 52 8.96 3.88 -24.15
C GLN A 52 8.93 2.94 -22.93
N LEU A 53 7.98 1.99 -22.89
CA LEU A 53 7.94 0.96 -21.85
C LEU A 53 9.24 0.15 -21.80
N ARG A 54 9.77 -0.27 -22.95
CA ARG A 54 11.07 -0.97 -23.04
C ARG A 54 12.21 -0.11 -22.50
N GLY A 55 12.18 1.20 -22.74
CA GLY A 55 13.13 2.15 -22.17
C GLY A 55 13.09 2.16 -20.64
N PHE A 56 11.91 2.31 -20.05
CA PHE A 56 11.70 2.24 -18.60
C PHE A 56 12.20 0.92 -18.02
N THR A 57 11.76 -0.22 -18.57
CA THR A 57 12.13 -1.55 -18.09
C THR A 57 13.64 -1.79 -18.19
N LYS A 58 14.30 -1.36 -19.27
CA LYS A 58 15.75 -1.49 -19.41
C LYS A 58 16.48 -0.68 -18.32
N ARG A 59 16.10 0.58 -18.14
CA ARG A 59 16.74 1.45 -17.14
C ARG A 59 16.51 0.94 -15.73
N GLU A 60 15.30 0.49 -15.42
CA GLU A 60 14.94 -0.12 -14.15
C GLU A 60 15.81 -1.35 -13.88
N ALA A 61 15.96 -2.27 -14.85
CA ALA A 61 16.80 -3.46 -14.69
C ALA A 61 18.27 -3.12 -14.41
N GLU A 62 18.82 -2.08 -15.04
CA GLU A 62 20.18 -1.59 -14.77
C GLU A 62 20.32 -1.10 -13.33
N LEU A 63 19.38 -0.27 -12.85
CA LEU A 63 19.40 0.28 -11.50
C LEU A 63 19.20 -0.80 -10.43
N LEU A 64 18.24 -1.70 -10.64
CA LEU A 64 17.98 -2.82 -9.75
C LEU A 64 19.18 -3.78 -9.67
N GLY A 65 19.87 -4.00 -10.79
CA GLY A 65 21.07 -4.83 -10.85
C GLY A 65 22.26 -4.29 -10.05
N ALA A 66 22.31 -2.98 -9.80
CA ALA A 66 23.36 -2.33 -9.02
C ALA A 66 23.17 -2.47 -7.49
N ILE A 67 21.93 -2.61 -7.01
CA ILE A 67 21.62 -2.65 -5.56
C ILE A 67 22.41 -3.75 -4.81
N PRO A 68 22.40 -5.03 -5.25
CA PRO A 68 23.01 -6.12 -4.47
C PRO A 68 24.53 -6.03 -4.34
N VAL A 69 25.20 -5.31 -5.24
CA VAL A 69 26.67 -5.16 -5.25
C VAL A 69 27.14 -3.86 -4.58
N THR A 70 26.25 -2.88 -4.40
CA THR A 70 26.57 -1.56 -3.83
C THR A 70 26.94 -1.67 -2.35
N THR A 71 28.06 -1.08 -1.92
CA THR A 71 28.55 -1.17 -0.53
C THR A 71 28.47 0.13 0.26
N SER A 72 27.95 1.20 -0.36
CA SER A 72 27.93 2.56 0.18
C SER A 72 26.50 3.07 0.31
N TYR A 73 26.13 3.63 1.47
CA TYR A 73 24.79 4.20 1.68
C TYR A 73 24.52 5.41 0.76
N PRO A 74 25.46 6.35 0.53
CA PRO A 74 25.29 7.39 -0.48
C PRO A 74 24.97 6.86 -1.89
N GLU A 75 25.57 5.74 -2.30
CA GLU A 75 25.27 5.12 -3.61
C GLU A 75 23.88 4.46 -3.61
N LEU A 76 23.48 3.82 -2.50
CA LEU A 76 22.11 3.31 -2.35
C LEU A 76 21.06 4.42 -2.37
N LEU A 77 21.35 5.58 -1.76
CA LEU A 77 20.49 6.76 -1.85
C LEU A 77 20.36 7.24 -3.30
N ALA A 78 21.47 7.34 -4.04
CA ALA A 78 21.42 7.74 -5.45
C ALA A 78 20.58 6.77 -6.29
N LEU A 79 20.73 5.45 -6.07
CA LEU A 79 19.88 4.44 -6.72
C LEU A 79 18.40 4.60 -6.35
N HIS A 80 18.09 4.84 -5.07
CA HIS A 80 16.73 5.09 -4.59
C HIS A 80 16.11 6.31 -5.29
N GLU A 81 16.83 7.43 -5.36
CA GLU A 81 16.36 8.66 -6.00
C GLU A 81 16.13 8.47 -7.50
N GLU A 82 17.05 7.79 -8.20
CA GLU A 82 16.91 7.50 -9.62
C GLU A 82 15.73 6.58 -9.94
N LEU A 83 15.54 5.51 -9.14
CA LEU A 83 14.39 4.61 -9.27
C LEU A 83 13.08 5.33 -8.99
N ASN A 84 13.05 6.18 -7.97
CA ASN A 84 11.87 6.97 -7.63
C ASN A 84 11.53 8.00 -8.72
N HIS A 85 12.54 8.63 -9.33
CA HIS A 85 12.36 9.50 -10.48
C HIS A 85 11.83 8.74 -11.71
N LEU A 86 12.41 7.59 -12.03
CA LEU A 86 11.99 6.74 -13.14
C LEU A 86 10.52 6.31 -12.99
N GLU A 87 10.12 5.91 -11.78
CA GLU A 87 8.73 5.55 -11.49
C GLU A 87 7.80 6.77 -11.59
N MET A 88 8.20 7.94 -11.11
CA MET A 88 7.40 9.15 -11.28
C MET A 88 7.13 9.47 -12.76
N GLU A 89 8.15 9.37 -13.62
CA GLU A 89 7.99 9.58 -15.07
C GLU A 89 7.06 8.55 -15.70
N ARG A 90 7.26 7.27 -15.38
CA ARG A 90 6.41 6.16 -15.82
C ARG A 90 4.95 6.38 -15.40
N PHE A 91 4.72 6.74 -14.15
CA PHE A 91 3.38 7.00 -13.64
C PHE A 91 2.73 8.21 -14.30
N LEU A 92 3.44 9.32 -14.52
CA LEU A 92 2.87 10.48 -15.22
C LEU A 92 2.47 10.18 -16.66
N ARG A 93 3.10 9.18 -17.29
CA ARG A 93 2.76 8.73 -18.63
C ARG A 93 1.55 7.79 -18.66
N PHE A 94 1.52 6.78 -17.79
CA PHE A 94 0.53 5.70 -17.86
C PHE A 94 -0.57 5.77 -16.80
N LEU A 95 -0.38 6.56 -15.74
CA LEU A 95 -1.26 6.69 -14.56
C LEU A 95 -1.60 5.34 -13.91
N SER A 96 -0.72 4.35 -14.06
CA SER A 96 -0.92 2.99 -13.57
C SER A 96 -0.56 2.89 -12.10
N VAL A 97 -1.57 2.92 -11.23
CA VAL A 97 -1.42 2.68 -9.79
C VAL A 97 -0.84 1.30 -9.49
N PRO A 98 -1.30 0.19 -10.12
CA PRO A 98 -0.73 -1.14 -9.85
C PRO A 98 0.75 -1.21 -10.19
N ALA A 99 1.17 -0.72 -11.37
CA ALA A 99 2.57 -0.74 -11.75
C ALA A 99 3.44 0.05 -10.76
N LEU A 100 2.98 1.24 -10.35
CA LEU A 100 3.72 2.05 -9.38
C LEU A 100 3.88 1.34 -8.04
N HIS A 101 2.83 0.70 -7.52
CA HIS A 101 2.91 -0.09 -6.30
C HIS A 101 3.88 -1.25 -6.41
N ASP A 102 3.80 -2.03 -7.49
CA ASP A 102 4.66 -3.19 -7.73
C ASP A 102 6.13 -2.76 -7.76
N ASN A 103 6.46 -1.73 -8.55
CA ASN A 103 7.84 -1.28 -8.71
C ASN A 103 8.38 -0.62 -7.43
N CYS A 104 7.59 0.26 -6.80
CA CYS A 104 7.97 0.90 -5.53
C CYS A 104 8.24 -0.12 -4.43
N THR A 105 7.39 -1.12 -4.30
CA THR A 105 7.57 -2.19 -3.33
C THR A 105 8.81 -3.03 -3.67
N HIS A 106 8.98 -3.39 -4.94
CA HIS A 106 10.09 -4.24 -5.38
C HIS A 106 11.45 -3.61 -5.11
N TYR A 107 11.67 -2.37 -5.56
CA TYR A 107 12.98 -1.75 -5.39
C TYR A 107 13.26 -1.38 -3.93
N ARG A 108 12.23 -1.02 -3.15
CA ARG A 108 12.39 -0.75 -1.71
C ARG A 108 12.69 -2.00 -0.90
N ASP A 109 12.09 -3.14 -1.23
CA ASP A 109 12.43 -4.44 -0.62
C ASP A 109 13.91 -4.80 -0.87
N LEU A 110 14.41 -4.56 -2.08
CA LEU A 110 15.82 -4.80 -2.42
C LEU A 110 16.76 -3.87 -1.66
N LEU A 111 16.41 -2.58 -1.55
CA LEU A 111 17.18 -1.61 -0.76
C LEU A 111 17.17 -1.96 0.73
N ALA A 112 16.02 -2.33 1.29
CA ALA A 112 15.90 -2.70 2.71
C ALA A 112 16.70 -3.97 3.04
N ARG A 113 16.65 -4.99 2.17
CA ARG A 113 17.51 -6.19 2.26
C ARG A 113 18.98 -5.81 2.22
N ARG A 114 19.38 -4.94 1.29
CA ARG A 114 20.77 -4.52 1.16
C ARG A 114 21.24 -3.70 2.36
N ALA A 115 20.39 -2.82 2.88
CA ALA A 115 20.68 -2.07 4.09
C ALA A 115 20.92 -3.01 5.28
N GLN A 116 20.07 -4.02 5.48
CA GLN A 116 20.27 -5.04 6.50
C GLN A 116 21.62 -5.77 6.34
N GLU A 117 21.99 -6.19 5.13
CA GLU A 117 23.28 -6.84 4.88
C GLU A 117 24.48 -5.95 5.22
N LEU A 118 24.40 -4.65 4.91
CA LEU A 118 25.46 -3.70 5.23
C LEU A 118 25.53 -3.43 6.72
N VAL A 119 24.39 -3.20 7.38
CA VAL A 119 24.33 -2.98 8.84
C VAL A 119 24.87 -4.18 9.59
N LEU A 120 24.57 -5.41 9.16
CA LEU A 120 25.14 -6.62 9.75
C LEU A 120 26.68 -6.67 9.70
N LYS A 121 27.31 -6.01 8.72
CA LYS A 121 28.77 -5.88 8.64
C LYS A 121 29.31 -4.72 9.49
N GLU A 122 28.47 -3.71 9.78
CA GLU A 122 28.81 -2.63 10.72
C GLU A 122 28.78 -3.10 12.19
N MET A 123 27.97 -4.12 12.49
CA MET A 123 27.87 -4.67 13.84
C MET A 123 29.20 -5.30 14.31
N PRO A 124 29.60 -5.11 15.58
CA PRO A 124 30.87 -5.61 16.10
C PRO A 124 30.91 -7.15 16.23
N THR A 125 29.74 -7.78 16.33
CA THR A 125 29.59 -9.23 16.43
C THR A 125 28.45 -9.71 15.54
N ALA A 126 28.49 -10.98 15.17
CA ALA A 126 27.39 -11.63 14.48
C ALA A 126 26.09 -11.59 15.31
N ALA A 127 24.95 -11.67 14.62
CA ALA A 127 23.65 -11.73 15.27
C ALA A 127 23.60 -12.93 16.24
N PRO A 128 23.22 -12.72 17.51
CA PRO A 128 23.25 -13.77 18.53
C PRO A 128 22.15 -14.81 18.32
N LEU A 129 21.08 -14.45 17.58
CA LEU A 129 19.95 -15.31 17.26
C LEU A 129 19.48 -15.05 15.81
N PRO A 130 18.80 -16.02 15.17
CA PRO A 130 18.07 -15.77 13.94
C PRO A 130 17.03 -14.66 14.14
N PHE A 131 16.85 -13.81 13.13
CA PHE A 131 15.91 -12.71 13.17
C PHE A 131 15.42 -12.34 11.79
N ALA A 132 14.28 -11.65 11.73
CA ALA A 132 13.66 -11.21 10.49
C ALA A 132 13.21 -9.75 10.58
N LEU A 133 13.30 -9.08 9.44
CA LEU A 133 12.70 -7.78 9.19
C LEU A 133 11.33 -8.00 8.54
N VAL A 134 10.29 -7.41 9.11
CA VAL A 134 8.91 -7.54 8.66
C VAL A 134 8.35 -6.14 8.43
N SER A 135 7.82 -5.91 7.23
CA SER A 135 7.11 -4.69 6.87
C SER A 135 5.67 -4.72 7.36
N MET A 136 5.08 -3.55 7.54
CA MET A 136 3.67 -3.37 7.89
C MET A 136 3.09 -2.18 7.12
N GLY A 137 1.84 -1.82 7.39
CA GLY A 137 1.26 -0.63 6.80
C GLY A 137 1.23 -0.71 5.28
N SER A 138 1.50 0.40 4.58
CA SER A 138 1.51 0.40 3.10
C SER A 138 2.59 -0.50 2.49
N ASP A 139 3.72 -0.70 3.16
CA ASP A 139 4.75 -1.64 2.70
C ASP A 139 4.26 -3.10 2.84
N GLY A 140 3.66 -3.41 3.98
CA GLY A 140 3.06 -4.72 4.23
C GLY A 140 1.93 -5.09 3.26
N ARG A 141 1.18 -4.10 2.77
CA ARG A 141 0.15 -4.28 1.73
C ARG A 141 0.67 -4.29 0.29
N GLU A 142 1.97 -4.05 0.09
CA GLU A 142 2.57 -3.88 -1.23
C GLU A 142 1.93 -2.70 -1.99
N GLU A 143 1.62 -1.63 -1.27
CA GLU A 143 0.94 -0.41 -1.76
C GLU A 143 1.84 0.83 -1.60
N GLN A 144 3.16 0.62 -1.69
CA GLN A 144 4.13 1.70 -1.56
C GLN A 144 3.97 2.73 -2.68
N THR A 145 4.29 3.97 -2.38
CA THR A 145 4.19 5.11 -3.32
C THR A 145 5.49 5.91 -3.31
N LEU A 146 5.58 6.96 -4.14
CA LEU A 146 6.78 7.79 -4.29
C LEU A 146 7.28 8.36 -2.95
N ILE A 147 6.36 8.74 -2.06
CA ILE A 147 6.65 9.17 -0.69
C ILE A 147 6.03 8.17 0.28
N THR A 148 6.87 7.47 1.03
CA THR A 148 6.47 6.53 2.08
C THR A 148 7.48 6.54 3.22
N ASP A 149 7.01 6.17 4.40
CA ASP A 149 7.79 6.14 5.63
C ASP A 149 8.20 4.68 5.95
N GLN A 150 9.13 4.51 6.88
CA GLN A 150 9.54 3.21 7.42
C GLN A 150 8.48 2.67 8.37
N ASP A 151 7.83 1.56 8.01
CA ASP A 151 6.92 0.81 8.89
C ASP A 151 7.44 -0.63 9.05
N TYR A 152 8.52 -0.79 9.81
CA TYR A 152 9.17 -2.08 10.03
C TYR A 152 9.09 -2.54 11.49
N LEU A 153 9.10 -3.85 11.68
CA LEU A 153 9.37 -4.50 12.96
C LEU A 153 10.49 -5.53 12.83
N ILE A 154 11.11 -5.86 13.96
CA ILE A 154 12.06 -6.97 14.07
C ILE A 154 11.50 -8.04 14.99
N VAL A 155 11.54 -9.28 14.51
CA VAL A 155 11.32 -10.48 15.32
C VAL A 155 12.59 -11.30 15.37
N TYR A 156 13.00 -11.74 16.55
CA TYR A 156 14.14 -12.64 16.74
C TYR A 156 13.75 -13.91 17.49
N GLY A 157 14.60 -14.94 17.43
CA GLY A 157 14.38 -16.21 18.11
C GLY A 157 14.25 -16.06 19.63
N ASP A 158 13.66 -17.05 20.29
CA ASP A 158 13.63 -17.10 21.75
C ASP A 158 14.97 -17.61 22.34
N GLY A 159 15.15 -17.44 23.66
CA GLY A 159 16.33 -17.93 24.38
C GLY A 159 17.53 -16.97 24.40
N GLY A 160 17.32 -15.70 24.06
CA GLY A 160 18.35 -14.65 24.17
C GLY A 160 18.65 -14.26 25.61
N THR A 161 19.89 -13.82 25.84
CA THR A 161 20.32 -13.17 27.08
C THR A 161 20.08 -11.66 27.01
N GLU A 162 20.32 -10.91 28.09
CA GLU A 162 20.25 -9.44 28.08
C GLU A 162 21.20 -8.83 27.03
N GLU A 163 22.34 -9.47 26.78
CA GLU A 163 23.28 -9.08 25.72
C GLU A 163 22.68 -9.26 24.33
N ALA A 164 21.84 -10.29 24.11
CA ALA A 164 21.16 -10.47 22.84
C ALA A 164 20.11 -9.37 22.61
N GLU A 165 19.34 -9.02 23.63
CA GLU A 165 18.39 -7.91 23.55
C GLU A 165 19.09 -6.57 23.28
N ALA A 166 20.22 -6.34 23.95
CA ALA A 166 21.07 -5.17 23.71
C ALA A 166 21.60 -5.14 22.27
N TRP A 167 22.09 -6.26 21.74
CA TRP A 167 22.55 -6.37 20.36
C TRP A 167 21.44 -6.00 19.37
N PHE A 168 20.21 -6.53 19.56
CA PHE A 168 19.08 -6.22 18.67
C PHE A 168 18.62 -4.77 18.77
N ARG A 169 18.71 -4.15 19.94
CA ARG A 169 18.45 -2.72 20.12
C ARG A 169 19.44 -1.88 19.32
N ASP A 170 20.73 -2.16 19.47
CA ASP A 170 21.78 -1.39 18.80
C ASP A 170 21.71 -1.59 17.27
N TYR A 171 21.50 -2.83 16.82
CA TYR A 171 21.23 -3.15 15.41
C TYR A 171 20.02 -2.37 14.86
N ALA A 172 18.91 -2.34 15.60
CA ALA A 172 17.69 -1.66 15.17
C ALA A 172 17.86 -0.14 15.06
N LEU A 173 18.60 0.47 16.00
CA LEU A 173 18.94 1.89 15.95
C LEU A 173 19.75 2.21 14.70
N ILE A 174 20.82 1.43 14.44
CA ILE A 174 21.65 1.63 13.25
C ILE A 174 20.83 1.41 11.98
N LEU A 175 20.03 0.35 11.90
CA LEU A 175 19.20 0.05 10.73
C LEU A 175 18.24 1.20 10.39
N VAL A 176 17.54 1.77 11.38
CA VAL A 176 16.60 2.89 11.16
C VAL A 176 17.31 4.13 10.64
N GLU A 177 18.50 4.43 11.16
CA GLU A 177 19.32 5.55 10.66
C GLU A 177 19.82 5.30 9.24
N ARG A 178 20.31 4.09 8.94
CA ARG A 178 20.80 3.73 7.60
C ARG A 178 19.69 3.68 6.56
N LEU A 179 18.51 3.20 6.92
CA LEU A 179 17.32 3.27 6.05
C LEU A 179 16.94 4.73 5.77
N ALA A 180 17.04 5.61 6.77
CA ALA A 180 16.81 7.04 6.58
C ALA A 180 17.86 7.69 5.66
N GLU A 181 19.13 7.31 5.79
CA GLU A 181 20.22 7.74 4.93
C GLU A 181 20.00 7.36 3.45
N ILE A 182 19.35 6.22 3.19
CA ILE A 182 19.03 5.75 1.81
C ILE A 182 17.63 6.13 1.31
N GLY A 183 16.98 7.11 1.96
CA GLY A 183 15.74 7.71 1.44
C GLY A 183 14.43 7.15 2.00
N PHE A 184 14.46 6.33 3.06
CA PHE A 184 13.26 5.86 3.75
C PHE A 184 12.97 6.78 4.94
N LYS A 185 11.95 7.63 4.82
CA LYS A 185 11.63 8.61 5.87
C LYS A 185 11.27 7.90 7.18
N LYS A 186 11.74 8.42 8.32
CA LYS A 186 11.33 7.92 9.63
C LYS A 186 9.83 8.15 9.83
N CYS A 187 9.13 7.13 10.31
CA CYS A 187 7.70 7.22 10.58
C CYS A 187 7.44 8.15 11.76
N THR A 188 6.62 9.19 11.55
CA THR A 188 6.26 10.16 12.59
C THR A 188 5.43 9.53 13.72
N GLY A 189 4.82 8.37 13.47
CA GLY A 189 4.09 7.58 14.46
C GLY A 189 4.96 6.64 15.29
N GLY A 190 6.28 6.55 15.02
CA GLY A 190 7.20 5.71 15.78
C GLY A 190 7.08 4.20 15.51
N ILE A 191 6.51 3.81 14.37
CA ILE A 191 6.36 2.42 13.91
C ILE A 191 7.68 1.94 13.28
N MET A 192 8.72 1.84 14.10
CA MET A 192 10.07 1.51 13.65
C MET A 192 10.76 0.60 14.66
N PRO A 193 11.68 -0.30 14.24
CA PRO A 193 12.33 -1.24 15.16
C PRO A 193 13.19 -0.59 16.24
N SER A 194 13.54 0.70 16.09
CA SER A 194 14.21 1.51 17.11
C SER A 194 13.34 1.72 18.36
N ASN A 195 12.02 1.57 18.24
CA ASN A 195 11.07 1.56 19.35
C ASN A 195 10.87 0.12 19.86
N ASP A 196 10.92 -0.06 21.18
CA ASP A 196 10.82 -1.36 21.84
C ASP A 196 9.48 -2.08 21.57
N ASP A 197 8.41 -1.32 21.27
CA ASP A 197 7.12 -1.89 20.84
C ASP A 197 7.20 -2.64 19.52
N TRP A 198 8.19 -2.33 18.67
CA TRP A 198 8.36 -2.87 17.32
C TRP A 198 9.58 -3.77 17.18
N ARG A 199 10.08 -4.26 18.31
CA ARG A 199 11.18 -5.22 18.40
C ARG A 199 10.88 -6.25 19.48
N GLY A 200 11.31 -7.49 19.28
CA GLY A 200 11.20 -8.51 20.32
C GLY A 200 11.42 -9.93 19.84
N SER A 201 11.61 -10.83 20.80
CA SER A 201 11.58 -12.26 20.56
C SER A 201 10.17 -12.71 20.15
N LEU A 202 10.05 -13.88 19.54
CA LEU A 202 8.75 -14.44 19.19
C LEU A 202 7.81 -14.56 20.40
N SER A 203 8.32 -15.02 21.55
CA SER A 203 7.54 -15.08 22.79
C SER A 203 7.17 -13.69 23.34
N GLN A 204 8.05 -12.68 23.20
CA GLN A 204 7.72 -11.30 23.58
C GLN A 204 6.60 -10.74 22.70
N TRP A 205 6.67 -10.95 21.39
CA TRP A 205 5.62 -10.59 20.45
C TRP A 205 4.30 -11.26 20.79
N GLN A 206 4.31 -12.57 21.08
CA GLN A 206 3.10 -13.29 21.48
C GLN A 206 2.48 -12.68 22.75
N ARG A 207 3.29 -12.35 23.77
CA ARG A 207 2.78 -11.70 24.99
C ARG A 207 2.17 -10.34 24.70
N ARG A 208 2.86 -9.49 23.93
CA ARG A 208 2.39 -8.13 23.55
C ARG A 208 1.07 -8.19 22.77
N LEU A 209 1.00 -9.09 21.79
CA LEU A 209 -0.20 -9.30 20.99
C LEU A 209 -1.39 -9.76 21.85
N LEU A 210 -1.15 -10.70 22.77
CA LEU A 210 -2.18 -11.16 23.71
C LEU A 210 -2.65 -10.07 24.66
N SER A 211 -1.75 -9.24 25.19
CA SER A 211 -2.13 -8.13 26.08
C SER A 211 -2.98 -7.08 25.37
N ILE A 212 -2.71 -6.82 24.08
CA ILE A 212 -3.51 -5.90 23.25
C ILE A 212 -4.93 -6.42 23.09
N VAL A 213 -5.10 -7.67 22.65
CA VAL A 213 -6.44 -8.23 22.36
C VAL A 213 -7.25 -8.56 23.61
N ARG A 214 -6.60 -8.72 24.77
CA ARG A 214 -7.25 -8.97 26.07
C ARG A 214 -7.58 -7.70 26.85
N TYR A 215 -7.31 -6.51 26.31
CA TYR A 215 -7.54 -5.23 27.00
C TYR A 215 -6.74 -5.12 28.31
N GLU A 216 -5.59 -5.78 28.41
CA GLU A 216 -4.75 -5.81 29.62
C GLU A 216 -3.72 -4.66 29.62
N CYS A 217 -4.00 -3.57 28.89
CA CYS A 217 -3.06 -2.50 28.60
C CYS A 217 -3.69 -1.11 28.82
N GLU A 218 -2.88 -0.11 29.18
CA GLU A 218 -3.34 1.20 29.66
C GLU A 218 -3.91 2.12 28.55
N ASP A 219 -3.35 2.09 27.33
CA ASP A 219 -3.79 2.92 26.20
C ASP A 219 -4.49 2.08 25.10
N MET A 220 -5.80 1.90 25.27
CA MET A 220 -6.60 1.13 24.33
C MET A 220 -6.66 1.72 22.91
N GLY A 221 -6.52 3.04 22.76
CA GLY A 221 -6.63 3.72 21.46
C GLY A 221 -5.38 3.49 20.59
N LYS A 222 -4.20 3.69 21.16
CA LYS A 222 -2.92 3.39 20.49
C LYS A 222 -2.83 1.91 20.10
N ASN A 223 -3.20 1.02 21.01
CA ASN A 223 -3.07 -0.42 20.81
C ASN A 223 -3.98 -0.96 19.67
N LEU A 224 -5.14 -0.36 19.49
CA LEU A 224 -6.01 -0.69 18.35
C LEU A 224 -5.34 -0.31 17.02
N MET A 225 -4.72 0.87 16.94
CA MET A 225 -3.99 1.31 15.75
C MET A 225 -2.77 0.43 15.47
N ASP A 226 -2.05 0.00 16.52
CA ASP A 226 -0.93 -0.93 16.37
C ASP A 226 -1.41 -2.28 15.81
N LEU A 227 -2.55 -2.81 16.30
CA LEU A 227 -3.16 -4.03 15.76
C LEU A 227 -3.61 -3.87 14.29
N ILE A 228 -4.15 -2.70 13.95
CA ILE A 228 -4.56 -2.34 12.59
C ILE A 228 -3.37 -2.32 11.64
N VAL A 229 -2.22 -1.76 12.06
CA VAL A 229 -1.02 -1.68 11.22
C VAL A 229 -0.33 -3.04 11.11
N ILE A 230 -0.17 -3.76 12.22
CA ILE A 230 0.51 -5.06 12.24
C ILE A 230 -0.27 -6.15 11.51
N SER A 231 -1.60 -6.01 11.36
CA SER A 231 -2.42 -6.94 10.56
C SER A 231 -2.04 -6.98 9.07
N ASP A 232 -1.28 -6.00 8.59
CA ASP A 232 -0.71 -5.98 7.24
C ASP A 232 0.72 -6.57 7.19
N ALA A 233 1.20 -7.24 8.24
CA ALA A 233 2.58 -7.71 8.33
C ALA A 233 3.01 -8.64 7.18
N ARG A 234 4.18 -8.36 6.59
CA ARG A 234 4.77 -9.11 5.46
C ARG A 234 6.28 -9.22 5.63
N TYR A 235 6.81 -10.43 5.48
CA TYR A 235 8.25 -10.70 5.50
C TYR A 235 8.99 -9.88 4.43
N VAL A 236 10.13 -9.30 4.81
CA VAL A 236 11.02 -8.58 3.89
C VAL A 236 12.37 -9.29 3.78
N ALA A 237 13.02 -9.57 4.92
CA ALA A 237 14.41 -10.02 4.95
C ALA A 237 14.77 -10.78 6.24
N GLY A 238 15.87 -11.54 6.23
CA GLY A 238 16.30 -12.39 7.36
C GLY A 238 15.62 -13.76 7.39
N ASP A 239 15.35 -14.28 8.58
CA ASP A 239 14.78 -15.62 8.80
C ASP A 239 13.28 -15.68 8.44
N ARG A 240 12.96 -16.24 7.27
CA ARG A 240 11.58 -16.35 6.78
C ARG A 240 10.68 -17.21 7.69
N PRO A 241 11.08 -18.41 8.13
CA PRO A 241 10.24 -19.21 9.03
C PRO A 241 9.78 -18.46 10.28
N LEU A 242 10.67 -17.68 10.91
CA LEU A 242 10.34 -16.88 12.09
C LEU A 242 9.32 -15.77 11.78
N ALA A 243 9.48 -15.08 10.66
CA ALA A 243 8.52 -14.07 10.22
C ALA A 243 7.16 -14.68 9.88
N ASP A 244 7.14 -15.80 9.15
CA ASP A 244 5.91 -16.50 8.77
C ASP A 244 5.16 -16.99 10.02
N GLU A 245 5.88 -17.44 11.06
CA GLU A 245 5.28 -17.79 12.35
C GLU A 245 4.65 -16.59 13.05
N LEU A 246 5.34 -15.44 13.12
CA LEU A 246 4.78 -14.21 13.69
C LEU A 246 3.54 -13.74 12.90
N VAL A 247 3.62 -13.70 11.57
CA VAL A 247 2.51 -13.31 10.68
C VAL A 247 1.31 -14.23 10.87
N SER A 248 1.54 -15.54 10.99
CA SER A 248 0.47 -16.51 11.28
C SER A 248 -0.21 -16.22 12.63
N ARG A 249 0.56 -15.88 13.67
CA ARG A 249 0.02 -15.52 14.99
C ARG A 249 -0.79 -14.23 14.94
N ILE A 250 -0.30 -13.21 14.24
CA ILE A 250 -1.05 -11.95 14.06
C ILE A 250 -2.41 -12.22 13.39
N ARG A 251 -2.42 -13.07 12.35
CA ARG A 251 -3.64 -13.43 11.63
C ARG A 251 -4.64 -14.20 12.49
N SER A 252 -4.17 -15.10 13.36
CA SER A 252 -5.08 -15.87 14.21
C SER A 252 -5.79 -15.00 15.25
N LEU A 253 -5.16 -13.92 15.73
CA LEU A 253 -5.77 -13.01 16.71
C LEU A 253 -7.08 -12.39 16.23
N GLY A 254 -7.15 -12.00 14.96
CA GLY A 254 -8.37 -11.41 14.38
C GLY A 254 -9.54 -12.41 14.33
N GLN A 255 -9.25 -13.70 14.34
CA GLN A 255 -10.25 -14.78 14.36
C GLN A 255 -10.61 -15.18 15.79
N ASP A 256 -9.63 -15.20 16.70
CA ASP A 256 -9.80 -15.69 18.07
C ASP A 256 -10.39 -14.63 19.02
N TYR A 257 -10.22 -13.33 18.71
CA TYR A 257 -10.57 -12.22 19.61
C TYR A 257 -11.54 -11.23 18.94
N PHE A 258 -12.81 -11.64 18.82
CA PHE A 258 -13.87 -10.84 18.18
C PHE A 258 -14.01 -9.42 18.74
N ILE A 259 -13.78 -9.21 20.04
CA ILE A 259 -13.94 -7.88 20.66
C ILE A 259 -12.92 -6.86 20.15
N ALA A 260 -11.68 -7.30 19.86
CA ALA A 260 -10.65 -6.46 19.26
C ALA A 260 -11.03 -6.10 17.82
N LEU A 261 -11.51 -7.09 17.06
CA LEU A 261 -12.01 -6.88 15.70
C LEU A 261 -13.23 -5.94 15.67
N TRP A 262 -14.13 -6.06 16.64
CA TRP A 262 -15.28 -5.16 16.80
C TRP A 262 -14.82 -3.72 17.07
N GLY A 263 -13.80 -3.54 17.93
CA GLY A 263 -13.18 -2.23 18.16
C GLY A 263 -12.61 -1.62 16.88
N MET A 264 -11.91 -2.43 16.06
CA MET A 264 -11.38 -2.00 14.77
C MET A 264 -12.51 -1.61 13.80
N ALA A 265 -13.56 -2.45 13.73
CA ALA A 265 -14.75 -2.20 12.92
C ALA A 265 -15.42 -0.87 13.28
N LYS A 266 -15.62 -0.62 14.58
CA LYS A 266 -16.17 0.65 15.07
C LYS A 266 -15.32 1.83 14.61
N ALA A 267 -14.01 1.79 14.86
CA ALA A 267 -13.09 2.85 14.46
C ALA A 267 -13.13 3.12 12.95
N ALA A 268 -13.26 2.09 12.10
CA ALA A 268 -13.36 2.23 10.66
C ALA A 268 -14.67 2.84 10.17
N THR A 269 -15.79 2.45 10.78
CA THR A 269 -17.11 2.97 10.43
C THR A 269 -17.34 4.40 10.88
N GLU A 270 -16.63 4.85 11.92
CA GLU A 270 -16.68 6.21 12.44
C GLU A 270 -15.74 7.18 11.71
N MET A 271 -14.87 6.69 10.81
CA MET A 271 -14.00 7.54 10.01
C MET A 271 -14.83 8.49 9.14
N ARG A 272 -14.55 9.79 9.24
CA ARG A 272 -15.22 10.81 8.44
C ARG A 272 -14.85 10.69 6.97
N LEU A 273 -15.82 10.97 6.10
CA LEU A 273 -15.64 11.07 4.66
C LEU A 273 -15.76 12.53 4.22
N ALA A 274 -15.15 12.88 3.09
CA ALA A 274 -15.29 14.19 2.46
C ALA A 274 -16.65 14.34 1.75
N LEU A 275 -17.74 13.95 2.43
CA LEU A 275 -19.11 14.08 1.95
C LEU A 275 -19.85 15.10 2.84
N GLY A 276 -20.35 16.14 2.20
CA GLY A 276 -21.15 17.18 2.82
C GLY A 276 -22.64 17.02 2.56
N PHE A 277 -23.36 18.14 2.70
CA PHE A 277 -24.79 18.21 2.42
C PHE A 277 -25.13 17.77 0.99
N LEU A 278 -26.23 17.03 0.83
CA LEU A 278 -26.68 16.45 -0.44
C LEU A 278 -25.60 15.59 -1.14
N LYS A 279 -24.72 14.92 -0.36
CA LYS A 279 -23.68 14.02 -0.89
C LYS A 279 -22.73 14.69 -1.90
N ARG A 280 -22.53 16.00 -1.76
CA ARG A 280 -21.49 16.74 -2.48
C ARG A 280 -20.15 16.56 -1.77
N ILE A 281 -19.06 16.71 -2.51
CA ILE A 281 -17.72 16.69 -1.89
C ILE A 281 -17.63 17.88 -0.94
N TRP A 282 -17.27 17.61 0.31
CA TRP A 282 -16.99 18.64 1.31
C TRP A 282 -15.54 19.10 1.19
N THR A 283 -15.30 20.38 1.44
CA THR A 283 -13.98 21.02 1.43
C THR A 283 -13.87 22.02 2.58
N GLU A 284 -12.65 22.32 3.01
CA GLU A 284 -12.38 23.32 4.04
C GLU A 284 -12.91 24.71 3.63
N GLY A 285 -13.58 25.39 4.56
CA GLY A 285 -14.20 26.69 4.31
C GLY A 285 -13.25 27.89 4.43
N SER A 286 -12.11 27.72 5.10
CA SER A 286 -11.13 28.75 5.42
C SER A 286 -9.76 28.14 5.70
N GLY A 287 -8.74 28.97 5.93
CA GLY A 287 -7.37 28.53 6.20
C GLY A 287 -6.55 28.25 4.94
N GLU A 288 -5.38 27.64 5.14
CA GLU A 288 -4.41 27.31 4.08
C GLU A 288 -5.01 26.39 3.00
N HIS A 289 -5.84 25.43 3.41
CA HIS A 289 -6.44 24.42 2.54
C HIS A 289 -7.85 24.78 2.06
N LYS A 290 -8.22 26.07 2.04
CA LYS A 290 -9.56 26.52 1.64
C LYS A 290 -9.94 25.98 0.24
N GLY A 291 -11.08 25.31 0.15
CA GLY A 291 -11.57 24.70 -1.09
C GLY A 291 -10.94 23.33 -1.40
N GLU A 292 -10.15 22.78 -0.50
CA GLU A 292 -9.55 21.45 -0.59
C GLU A 292 -10.09 20.53 0.49
N PHE A 293 -9.84 19.23 0.37
CA PHE A 293 -10.06 18.27 1.46
C PHE A 293 -8.88 17.33 1.59
N ASN A 294 -8.67 16.79 2.78
CA ASN A 294 -7.62 15.80 3.02
C ASN A 294 -8.00 14.45 2.39
N LEU A 295 -7.45 14.16 1.20
CA LEU A 295 -7.70 12.95 0.42
C LEU A 295 -7.30 11.67 1.17
N LYS A 296 -6.22 11.72 1.96
CA LYS A 296 -5.74 10.57 2.73
C LYS A 296 -6.73 10.23 3.84
N LEU A 297 -7.06 11.20 4.69
CA LEU A 297 -7.84 10.96 5.91
C LEU A 297 -9.34 10.85 5.65
N LEU A 298 -9.87 11.56 4.65
CA LEU A 298 -11.31 11.65 4.38
C LEU A 298 -11.77 10.83 3.16
N ALA A 299 -10.90 9.99 2.59
CA ALA A 299 -11.27 9.09 1.49
C ALA A 299 -10.43 7.80 1.47
N TRP A 300 -9.12 7.90 1.19
CA TRP A 300 -8.27 6.74 0.94
C TRP A 300 -8.12 5.83 2.17
N ALA A 301 -7.80 6.40 3.35
CA ALA A 301 -7.65 5.63 4.58
C ALA A 301 -8.97 4.98 5.03
N PRO A 302 -10.13 5.67 5.00
CA PRO A 302 -11.44 5.03 5.19
C PRO A 302 -11.67 3.81 4.30
N LEU A 303 -11.35 3.89 2.99
CA LEU A 303 -11.50 2.76 2.07
C LEU A 303 -10.63 1.57 2.51
N VAL A 304 -9.33 1.80 2.67
CA VAL A 304 -8.36 0.76 3.02
C VAL A 304 -8.73 0.10 4.35
N MET A 305 -9.10 0.90 5.35
CA MET A 305 -9.44 0.44 6.69
C MET A 305 -10.69 -0.45 6.68
N ASN A 306 -11.76 -0.01 6.01
CA ASN A 306 -13.01 -0.78 5.94
C ASN A 306 -12.84 -2.10 5.16
N VAL A 307 -12.09 -2.08 4.04
CA VAL A 307 -11.74 -3.31 3.29
C VAL A 307 -10.90 -4.26 4.14
N ARG A 308 -9.89 -3.74 4.86
CA ARG A 308 -9.03 -4.52 5.76
C ARG A 308 -9.86 -5.27 6.80
N ILE A 309 -10.79 -4.60 7.48
CA ILE A 309 -11.58 -5.22 8.54
C ILE A 309 -12.50 -6.30 8.00
N LEU A 310 -13.17 -6.08 6.86
CA LEU A 310 -13.97 -7.13 6.23
C LEU A 310 -13.13 -8.34 5.85
N ALA A 311 -11.93 -8.11 5.33
CA ALA A 311 -11.01 -9.19 4.98
C ALA A 311 -10.53 -9.96 6.22
N ILE A 312 -10.13 -9.27 7.27
CA ILE A 312 -9.71 -9.88 8.54
C ILE A 312 -10.85 -10.69 9.16
N ASN A 313 -12.09 -10.16 9.15
CA ASN A 313 -13.27 -10.86 9.65
C ASN A 313 -13.52 -12.20 8.94
N GLN A 314 -13.12 -12.30 7.68
CA GLN A 314 -13.29 -13.51 6.86
C GLN A 314 -12.04 -14.40 6.81
N GLY A 315 -11.03 -14.08 7.61
CA GLY A 315 -9.77 -14.83 7.62
C GLY A 315 -9.00 -14.76 6.31
N ILE A 316 -9.22 -13.72 5.48
CA ILE A 316 -8.52 -13.55 4.21
C ILE A 316 -7.06 -13.18 4.50
N PRO A 317 -6.07 -13.98 4.02
CA PRO A 317 -4.66 -13.77 4.34
C PRO A 317 -4.00 -12.64 3.54
N ALA A 318 -4.66 -12.16 2.47
CA ALA A 318 -4.15 -11.09 1.62
C ALA A 318 -4.02 -9.78 2.41
N THR A 319 -2.94 -9.03 2.14
CA THR A 319 -2.69 -7.71 2.74
C THR A 319 -3.07 -6.58 1.79
N SER A 320 -2.80 -6.72 0.48
CA SER A 320 -3.20 -5.74 -0.54
C SER A 320 -4.71 -5.47 -0.55
N THR A 321 -5.10 -4.19 -0.59
CA THR A 321 -6.51 -3.76 -0.59
C THR A 321 -7.25 -4.30 -1.81
N VAL A 322 -6.64 -4.28 -2.99
CA VAL A 322 -7.28 -4.80 -4.22
C VAL A 322 -7.45 -6.31 -4.13
N GLN A 323 -6.41 -7.05 -3.72
CA GLN A 323 -6.51 -8.50 -3.53
C GLN A 323 -7.58 -8.84 -2.48
N ARG A 324 -7.66 -8.10 -1.37
CA ARG A 324 -8.72 -8.26 -0.36
C ARG A 324 -10.11 -8.10 -0.97
N ILE A 325 -10.35 -7.07 -1.79
CA ILE A 325 -11.64 -6.88 -2.47
C ILE A 325 -11.96 -8.04 -3.42
N GLU A 326 -10.97 -8.52 -4.19
CA GLU A 326 -11.14 -9.66 -5.10
C GLU A 326 -11.45 -10.96 -4.33
N HIS A 327 -10.78 -11.20 -3.20
CA HIS A 327 -11.08 -12.32 -2.32
C HIS A 327 -12.51 -12.20 -1.73
N LEU A 328 -12.89 -11.03 -1.22
CA LEU A 328 -14.24 -10.77 -0.71
C LEU A 328 -15.31 -10.98 -1.79
N GLN A 329 -15.02 -10.66 -3.05
CA GLN A 329 -15.91 -10.97 -4.17
C GLN A 329 -16.01 -12.48 -4.43
N ARG A 330 -14.88 -13.18 -4.44
CA ARG A 330 -14.82 -14.64 -4.68
C ARG A 330 -15.58 -15.42 -3.61
N GLU A 331 -15.51 -14.99 -2.36
CA GLU A 331 -16.27 -15.54 -1.23
C GLU A 331 -17.75 -15.06 -1.20
N LYS A 332 -18.19 -14.27 -2.19
CA LYS A 332 -19.55 -13.70 -2.31
C LYS A 332 -19.96 -12.75 -1.20
N SER A 333 -19.00 -12.29 -0.40
CA SER A 333 -19.20 -11.25 0.61
C SER A 333 -19.40 -9.87 0.01
N LEU A 334 -18.91 -9.66 -1.21
CA LEU A 334 -19.21 -8.50 -2.05
C LEU A 334 -19.80 -8.95 -3.37
N SER A 335 -20.79 -8.20 -3.88
CA SER A 335 -21.26 -8.39 -5.25
C SER A 335 -20.15 -8.01 -6.25
N ALA A 336 -20.17 -8.57 -7.45
CA ALA A 336 -19.21 -8.21 -8.51
C ALA A 336 -19.23 -6.71 -8.83
N THR A 337 -20.41 -6.09 -8.81
CA THR A 337 -20.58 -4.65 -9.02
C THR A 337 -19.93 -3.84 -7.90
N THR A 338 -20.15 -4.22 -6.64
CA THR A 338 -19.55 -3.55 -5.47
C THR A 338 -18.04 -3.69 -5.48
N ALA A 339 -17.51 -4.89 -5.73
CA ALA A 339 -16.08 -5.15 -5.78
C ALA A 339 -15.40 -4.34 -6.89
N LYS A 340 -15.96 -4.35 -8.11
CA LYS A 340 -15.47 -3.52 -9.23
C LYS A 340 -15.48 -2.03 -8.86
N GLY A 341 -16.55 -1.55 -8.24
CA GLY A 341 -16.68 -0.17 -7.79
C GLY A 341 -15.61 0.21 -6.75
N LEU A 342 -15.35 -0.65 -5.76
CA LEU A 342 -14.34 -0.41 -4.74
C LEU A 342 -12.90 -0.44 -5.30
N ILE A 343 -12.61 -1.32 -6.26
CA ILE A 343 -11.32 -1.35 -6.95
C ILE A 343 -11.11 -0.05 -7.75
N GLU A 344 -12.13 0.41 -8.47
CA GLU A 344 -12.08 1.69 -9.19
C GLU A 344 -11.92 2.88 -8.23
N ALA A 345 -12.65 2.86 -7.11
CA ALA A 345 -12.53 3.84 -6.03
C ALA A 345 -11.10 3.88 -5.44
N TYR A 346 -10.51 2.72 -5.17
CA TYR A 346 -9.12 2.63 -4.70
C TYR A 346 -8.15 3.22 -5.73
N ARG A 347 -8.31 2.87 -7.00
CA ARG A 347 -7.45 3.35 -8.09
C ARG A 347 -7.53 4.86 -8.28
N ILE A 348 -8.75 5.44 -8.33
CA ILE A 348 -8.90 6.89 -8.54
C ILE A 348 -8.35 7.70 -7.35
N LEU A 349 -8.61 7.26 -6.12
CA LEU A 349 -8.13 7.94 -4.91
C LEU A 349 -6.60 7.84 -4.81
N THR A 350 -6.04 6.66 -5.06
CA THR A 350 -4.59 6.44 -5.01
C THR A 350 -3.87 7.21 -6.13
N LYS A 351 -4.46 7.27 -7.33
CA LYS A 351 -3.94 8.08 -8.43
C LYS A 351 -3.79 9.55 -8.01
N HIS A 352 -4.83 10.16 -7.45
CA HIS A 352 -4.75 11.55 -7.01
C HIS A 352 -3.78 11.72 -5.83
N ARG A 353 -3.67 10.76 -4.92
CA ARG A 353 -2.66 10.78 -3.85
C ARG A 353 -1.24 10.80 -4.41
N ILE A 354 -0.94 9.99 -5.42
CA ILE A 354 0.36 9.99 -6.09
C ILE A 354 0.60 11.30 -6.83
N LEU A 355 -0.41 11.85 -7.52
CA LEU A 355 -0.29 13.15 -8.20
C LEU A 355 0.01 14.29 -7.21
N LEU A 356 -0.54 14.25 -6.00
CA LEU A 356 -0.18 15.20 -4.94
C LEU A 356 1.27 15.01 -4.48
N GLN A 357 1.76 13.76 -4.35
CA GLN A 357 3.18 13.51 -4.06
C GLN A 357 4.10 14.04 -5.16
N VAL A 358 3.71 13.90 -6.43
CA VAL A 358 4.47 14.49 -7.56
C VAL A 358 4.55 16.01 -7.43
N LYS A 359 3.46 16.68 -7.03
CA LYS A 359 3.48 18.14 -6.80
C LYS A 359 4.46 18.52 -5.69
N VAL A 360 4.52 17.75 -4.59
CA VAL A 360 5.50 17.97 -3.51
C VAL A 360 6.92 17.76 -4.02
N ILE A 361 7.19 16.67 -4.73
CA ILE A 361 8.52 16.37 -5.29
C ILE A 361 8.98 17.48 -6.24
N LYS A 362 8.06 18.06 -7.03
CA LYS A 362 8.35 19.18 -7.94
C LYS A 362 8.35 20.56 -7.27
N GLY A 363 8.14 20.65 -5.95
CA GLY A 363 8.10 21.92 -5.22
C GLY A 363 6.88 22.80 -5.53
N ILE A 364 5.80 22.22 -6.07
CA ILE A 364 4.56 22.92 -6.44
C ILE A 364 3.63 23.09 -5.24
N GLN A 365 3.66 22.16 -4.27
CA GLN A 365 2.80 22.16 -3.07
C GLN A 365 3.61 21.75 -1.84
N SER A 366 3.19 22.21 -0.66
CA SER A 366 3.82 21.93 0.64
C SER A 366 3.49 20.55 1.22
N ASP A 367 2.31 20.00 0.90
CA ASP A 367 1.84 18.71 1.39
C ASP A 367 1.25 17.82 0.27
N ALA A 368 1.19 16.52 0.54
CA ALA A 368 0.71 15.50 -0.40
C ALA A 368 -0.70 14.97 -0.06
N TYR A 369 -1.47 15.70 0.75
CA TYR A 369 -2.72 15.24 1.34
C TYR A 369 -3.94 16.00 0.86
N HIS A 370 -3.83 17.29 0.57
CA HIS A 370 -4.98 18.13 0.24
C HIS A 370 -5.25 18.19 -1.27
N LEU A 371 -6.47 17.80 -1.65
CA LEU A 371 -6.96 17.82 -3.03
C LEU A 371 -8.05 18.89 -3.17
N ASN A 372 -7.89 19.77 -4.16
CA ASN A 372 -8.97 20.63 -4.63
C ASN A 372 -9.85 19.85 -5.65
N PRO A 373 -11.08 19.41 -5.30
CA PRO A 373 -11.92 18.65 -6.20
C PRO A 373 -12.46 19.50 -7.36
N TYR A 374 -12.47 20.83 -7.26
CA TYR A 374 -12.97 21.75 -8.28
C TYR A 374 -11.90 22.14 -9.31
N ALA A 375 -10.64 21.76 -9.07
CA ALA A 375 -9.57 21.82 -10.08
C ALA A 375 -9.57 20.60 -11.01
N LEU A 376 -10.33 19.55 -10.69
CA LEU A 376 -10.51 18.37 -11.54
C LEU A 376 -11.54 18.64 -12.63
N ASP A 377 -11.44 17.90 -13.73
CA ASP A 377 -12.52 17.86 -14.71
C ASP A 377 -13.81 17.28 -14.10
N LYS A 378 -14.93 17.50 -14.77
CA LYS A 378 -16.26 17.13 -14.25
C LYS A 378 -16.38 15.62 -14.01
N ASP A 379 -15.78 14.80 -14.85
CA ASP A 379 -15.91 13.34 -14.81
C ASP A 379 -14.98 12.73 -13.77
N GLU A 380 -13.75 13.25 -13.63
CA GLU A 380 -12.84 12.94 -12.53
C GLU A 380 -13.43 13.31 -11.18
N ARG A 381 -13.98 14.52 -11.05
CA ARG A 381 -14.63 14.95 -9.80
C ARG A 381 -15.80 14.04 -9.45
N GLU A 382 -16.59 13.63 -10.44
CA GLU A 382 -17.70 12.70 -10.24
C GLU A 382 -17.22 11.31 -9.83
N ARG A 383 -16.13 10.79 -10.41
CA ARG A 383 -15.51 9.53 -9.99
C ARG A 383 -15.03 9.57 -8.55
N VAL A 384 -14.40 10.67 -8.12
CA VAL A 384 -14.00 10.86 -6.71
C VAL A 384 -15.22 10.90 -5.78
N ARG A 385 -16.29 11.61 -6.18
CA ARG A 385 -17.55 11.64 -5.43
C ARG A 385 -18.18 10.26 -5.31
N GLN A 386 -18.18 9.47 -6.39
CA GLN A 386 -18.72 8.11 -6.39
C GLN A 386 -17.87 7.16 -5.53
N ALA A 387 -16.54 7.34 -5.52
CA ALA A 387 -15.66 6.60 -4.61
C ALA A 387 -16.03 6.85 -3.14
N LEU A 388 -16.26 8.11 -2.76
CA LEU A 388 -16.70 8.46 -1.40
C LEU A 388 -18.05 7.83 -1.04
N LEU A 389 -19.02 7.81 -1.96
CA LEU A 389 -20.31 7.16 -1.74
C LEU A 389 -20.17 5.65 -1.54
N LEU A 390 -19.32 4.99 -2.32
CA LEU A 390 -19.07 3.56 -2.17
C LEU A 390 -18.43 3.22 -0.82
N ILE A 391 -17.56 4.09 -0.31
CA ILE A 391 -16.97 3.95 1.02
C ILE A 391 -18.05 4.13 2.11
N GLU A 392 -18.95 5.11 1.95
CA GLU A 392 -20.06 5.30 2.90
C GLU A 392 -20.97 4.07 2.95
N GLU A 393 -21.30 3.47 1.79
CA GLU A 393 -22.06 2.22 1.75
C GLU A 393 -21.29 1.06 2.37
N LEU A 394 -19.96 0.99 2.17
CA LEU A 394 -19.11 -0.01 2.81
C LEU A 394 -19.13 0.12 4.34
N GLN A 395 -19.07 1.35 4.86
CA GLN A 395 -19.19 1.62 6.30
C GLN A 395 -20.56 1.15 6.84
N LYS A 396 -21.65 1.39 6.11
CA LYS A 396 -23.00 0.91 6.51
C LYS A 396 -23.08 -0.63 6.55
N ILE A 397 -22.49 -1.30 5.56
CA ILE A 397 -22.42 -2.77 5.52
C ILE A 397 -21.68 -3.30 6.75
N ILE A 398 -20.51 -2.72 7.08
CA ILE A 398 -19.72 -3.12 8.25
C ILE A 398 -20.48 -2.85 9.54
N HIS A 399 -21.12 -1.69 9.67
CA HIS A 399 -21.94 -1.32 10.82
C HIS A 399 -23.05 -2.36 11.09
N THR A 400 -23.69 -2.84 10.02
CA THR A 400 -24.71 -3.91 10.12
C THR A 400 -24.09 -5.26 10.45
N ASN A 401 -23.02 -5.66 9.76
CA ASN A 401 -22.37 -6.95 9.96
C ASN A 401 -21.82 -7.14 11.38
N PHE A 402 -21.30 -6.06 11.98
CA PHE A 402 -20.73 -6.08 13.33
C PHE A 402 -21.73 -5.71 14.42
N SER A 403 -23.00 -5.43 14.07
CA SER A 403 -24.01 -4.94 15.02
C SER A 403 -23.50 -3.77 15.86
N ILE A 404 -22.79 -2.83 15.21
CA ILE A 404 -22.35 -1.60 15.87
C ILE A 404 -23.62 -0.80 16.19
N MET A 405 -23.76 -0.34 17.43
CA MET A 405 -24.97 0.35 17.93
C MET A 405 -24.84 1.86 17.82
#